data_AF-A0A955Z4S1-F1
#
_entry.id   AF-A0A955Z4S1-F1
#
_cell.length_a   1.000
_cell.length_b   1.000
_cell.length_c   1.000
_cell.angle_alpha   90.00
_cell.angle_beta   90.00
_cell.angle_gamma   90.00
#
_symmetry.space_group_name_H-M   'P 1'
#
loop_
_entity.id
_entity.type
_entity.pdbx_description
1 polymer ?
#
loop_
_entity_poly.entity_id
_entity_poly.type
_entity_poly.pdbx_seq_one_letter_code
_entity_poly.pdbx_strand_id
1 'polypeptide(L)'
;MSAEDKRGVRIAQQFREPNNMTYELDCAGSPLIVRIFPGEAPSADWRVEARLSDAADAVVASASAASRAQAFEGVAHWWRDNGAAQALPALDWEAIAKAMTAVRAL
;
A
#
# COMPACT_ATOMS: atom_id res chain seq x y z
N MET A 1 23.76 17.49 14.16
CA MET A 1 24.19 16.96 12.85
C MET A 1 24.76 15.57 13.16
N SER A 2 24.14 14.46 12.77
CA SER A 2 23.44 14.18 11.52
C SER A 2 22.41 13.06 11.72
N ALA A 3 21.20 13.24 11.21
CA ALA A 3 20.22 12.18 10.96
C ALA A 3 19.53 12.49 9.62
N GLU A 4 20.35 12.80 8.61
CA GLU A 4 19.94 12.59 7.23
C GLU A 4 20.40 11.18 6.83
N ASP A 5 19.65 10.58 5.91
CA ASP A 5 19.84 9.26 5.29
C ASP A 5 19.18 8.07 6.02
N LYS A 6 17.95 7.66 5.69
CA LYS A 6 17.37 7.47 4.35
C LYS A 6 15.90 7.88 4.34
N ARG A 7 15.51 8.77 3.41
CA ARG A 7 14.10 9.01 3.06
C ARG A 7 13.55 7.79 2.31
N GLY A 8 13.45 6.66 3.00
CA GLY A 8 12.97 5.39 2.47
C GLY A 8 11.61 5.04 3.06
N VAL A 9 10.86 4.23 2.33
CA VAL A 9 9.60 3.68 2.82
C VAL A 9 9.87 2.77 4.00
N ARG A 10 9.18 3.02 5.12
CA ARG A 10 9.27 2.21 6.33
C ARG A 10 7.89 1.71 6.72
N ILE A 11 7.79 0.44 7.12
CA ILE A 11 6.57 -0.08 7.76
C ILE A 11 6.58 0.37 9.21
N ALA A 12 5.62 1.23 9.56
CA ALA A 12 5.43 1.77 10.90
C ALA A 12 4.65 0.79 11.78
N GLN A 13 3.54 0.25 11.25
CA GLN A 13 2.65 -0.65 11.99
C GLN A 13 2.13 -1.77 11.09
N GLN A 14 1.80 -2.91 11.70
CA GLN A 14 1.19 -4.06 11.05
C GLN A 14 0.08 -4.60 11.95
N PHE A 15 -1.10 -4.81 11.38
CA PHE A 15 -2.25 -5.36 12.08
C PHE A 15 -2.86 -6.49 11.25
N ARG A 16 -3.27 -7.54 11.96
CA ARG A 16 -4.06 -8.62 11.37
C ARG A 16 -5.52 -8.42 11.74
N GLU A 17 -6.36 -8.32 10.72
CA GLU A 17 -7.81 -8.32 10.85
C GLU A 17 -8.36 -9.68 10.37
N PRO A 18 -9.63 -10.03 10.67
CA PRO A 18 -10.18 -11.33 10.29
C PRO A 18 -10.03 -11.66 8.80
N ASN A 19 -10.19 -10.66 7.93
CA ASN A 19 -10.25 -10.83 6.47
C ASN A 19 -9.08 -10.17 5.73
N ASN A 20 -8.14 -9.54 6.43
CA ASN A 20 -7.04 -8.81 5.78
C ASN A 20 -5.83 -8.59 6.69
N MET A 21 -4.72 -8.23 6.05
CA MET A 21 -3.56 -7.66 6.72
C MET A 21 -3.47 -6.18 6.40
N THR A 22 -3.43 -5.33 7.43
CA THR A 22 -3.26 -3.89 7.30
C THR A 22 -1.83 -3.50 7.66
N TYR A 23 -1.22 -2.65 6.83
CA TYR A 23 0.11 -2.11 7.01
C TYR A 23 0.03 -0.60 6.98
N GLU A 24 0.66 0.04 7.95
CA GLU A 24 0.89 1.48 7.93
C GLU A 24 2.35 1.71 7.54
N LEU A 25 2.55 2.51 6.50
CA LEU A 25 3.86 2.85 5.97
C LEU A 25 4.09 4.35 6.12
N ASP A 26 5.29 4.72 6.53
CA ASP A 26 5.80 6.07 6.41
C ASP A 26 6.52 6.20 5.06
N CYS A 27 5.91 6.92 4.13
CA CYS A 27 6.46 7.23 2.81
C CYS A 27 7.04 8.65 2.80
N ALA A 28 8.15 8.86 3.52
CA ALA A 28 8.83 10.15 3.63
C ALA A 28 7.92 11.29 4.11
N GLY A 29 7.13 11.03 5.16
CA GLY A 29 6.18 11.99 5.73
C GLY A 29 4.79 11.94 5.13
N SER A 30 4.52 11.04 4.17
CA SER A 30 3.17 10.69 3.72
C SER A 30 2.76 9.34 4.31
N PRO A 31 1.96 9.31 5.39
CA PRO A 31 1.52 8.05 5.98
C PRO A 31 0.51 7.35 5.06
N LEU A 32 0.88 6.15 4.60
CA LEU A 32 0.10 5.33 3.69
C LEU A 32 -0.38 4.07 4.42
N ILE A 33 -1.69 3.83 4.36
CA ILE A 33 -2.29 2.58 4.83
C ILE A 33 -2.49 1.67 3.62
N VAL A 34 -1.93 0.46 3.68
CA VAL A 34 -2.11 -0.59 2.69
C VAL A 34 -2.82 -1.77 3.34
N ARG A 35 -3.94 -2.21 2.76
CA ARG A 35 -4.69 -3.40 3.20
C ARG A 35 -4.59 -4.48 2.13
N ILE A 36 -4.28 -5.70 2.56
CA ILE A 36 -4.15 -6.86 1.69
C ILE A 36 -5.18 -7.90 2.11
N PHE A 37 -6.10 -8.18 1.21
CA PHE A 37 -7.14 -9.20 1.38
C PHE A 37 -6.69 -10.44 0.57
N PRO A 38 -6.38 -11.56 1.23
CA PRO A 38 -6.14 -12.80 0.51
C PRO A 38 -7.44 -13.27 -0.14
N GLY A 39 -7.34 -13.90 -1.32
CA GLY A 39 -8.48 -14.59 -1.89
C GLY A 39 -8.91 -15.74 -0.97
N GLU A 40 -10.17 -15.78 -0.57
CA GLU A 40 -10.70 -16.80 0.36
C GLU A 40 -10.84 -18.20 -0.29
N ALA A 41 -10.79 -18.26 -1.62
CA ALA A 41 -10.82 -19.48 -2.41
C ALA A 41 -9.58 -19.60 -3.31
N PRO A 42 -9.19 -20.80 -3.78
CA PRO A 42 -8.05 -21.00 -4.68
C PRO A 42 -8.13 -20.20 -5.99
N SER A 43 -9.34 -19.79 -6.39
CA SER A 43 -9.64 -18.98 -7.57
C SER A 43 -10.08 -17.55 -7.22
N ALA A 44 -10.07 -17.18 -5.93
CA ALA A 44 -10.43 -15.82 -5.54
C ALA A 44 -9.22 -14.90 -5.75
N ASP A 45 -9.48 -13.75 -6.35
CA ASP A 45 -8.46 -12.75 -6.58
C ASP A 45 -7.98 -12.15 -5.25
N TRP A 46 -6.69 -11.88 -5.18
CA TRP A 46 -6.13 -11.00 -4.18
C TRP A 46 -6.68 -9.59 -4.39
N ARG A 47 -7.07 -8.92 -3.32
CA ARG A 47 -7.40 -7.49 -3.36
C ARG A 47 -6.41 -6.71 -2.52
N VAL A 48 -5.93 -5.60 -3.07
CA VAL A 48 -5.10 -4.63 -2.36
C VAL A 48 -5.80 -3.29 -2.38
N GLU A 49 -5.82 -2.63 -1.22
CA GLU A 49 -6.30 -1.26 -1.07
C GLU A 49 -5.17 -0.39 -0.52
N ALA A 50 -5.08 0.86 -0.98
CA ALA A 50 -4.16 1.85 -0.44
C ALA A 50 -4.85 3.21 -0.27
N ARG A 51 -4.59 3.87 0.86
CA ARG A 51 -5.10 5.21 1.16
C ARG A 51 -4.15 5.97 2.07
N LEU A 52 -4.19 7.30 2.06
CA LEU A 52 -3.49 8.10 3.08
C LEU A 52 -4.20 7.99 4.44
N SER A 53 -3.46 7.99 5.55
CA SER A 53 -4.07 7.90 6.89
C SER A 53 -4.80 9.18 7.31
N ASP A 54 -4.35 10.34 6.84
CA ASP A 54 -4.70 11.65 7.43
C ASP A 54 -5.96 12.28 6.84
N ALA A 55 -6.70 11.58 5.96
CA ALA A 55 -7.92 12.10 5.35
C ALA A 55 -9.16 11.31 5.79
N ALA A 56 -10.15 12.01 6.34
CA ALA A 56 -11.44 11.44 6.73
C ALA A 56 -12.21 10.87 5.53
N ASP A 57 -12.11 11.54 4.38
CA ASP A 57 -12.61 11.09 3.07
C ASP A 57 -11.44 10.70 2.14
N ALA A 58 -10.49 9.92 2.66
CA ALA A 58 -9.34 9.49 1.89
C ALA A 58 -9.77 8.69 0.66
N VAL A 59 -9.29 9.13 -0.51
CA VAL A 59 -9.45 8.37 -1.75
C VAL A 59 -8.74 7.02 -1.60
N VAL A 60 -9.46 5.94 -1.85
CA VAL A 60 -8.95 4.57 -1.76
C VAL A 60 -8.62 4.06 -3.15
N ALA A 61 -7.34 3.85 -3.40
CA ALA A 61 -6.87 3.09 -4.54
C ALA A 61 -7.12 1.61 -4.28
N SER A 62 -7.80 0.91 -5.20
CA SER A 62 -8.09 -0.53 -5.03
C SER A 62 -7.88 -1.27 -6.34
N ALA A 63 -7.29 -2.46 -6.26
CA ALA A 63 -7.19 -3.38 -7.38
C ALA A 63 -7.27 -4.84 -6.92
N SER A 64 -7.83 -5.68 -7.78
CA SER A 64 -7.91 -7.13 -7.59
C SER A 64 -7.18 -7.85 -8.73
N ALA A 65 -6.46 -8.93 -8.41
CA ALA A 65 -5.79 -9.76 -9.39
C ALA A 65 -5.50 -11.17 -8.86
N ALA A 66 -5.13 -12.10 -9.76
CA ALA A 66 -4.81 -13.49 -9.43
C ALA A 66 -3.61 -13.65 -8.46
N SER A 67 -2.79 -12.62 -8.28
CA SER A 67 -1.69 -12.63 -7.32
C SER A 67 -1.58 -11.32 -6.53
N ARG A 68 -1.03 -11.41 -5.31
CA ARG A 68 -0.73 -10.25 -4.45
C ARG A 68 0.10 -9.19 -5.17
N ALA A 69 1.10 -9.61 -5.94
CA ALA A 69 1.99 -8.70 -6.66
C ALA A 69 1.23 -7.93 -7.75
N GLN A 70 0.42 -8.62 -8.55
CA GLN A 70 -0.38 -7.98 -9.61
C GLN A 70 -1.44 -7.03 -9.04
N ALA A 71 -2.09 -7.39 -7.94
CA ALA A 71 -3.05 -6.50 -7.28
C ALA A 71 -2.34 -5.24 -6.76
N PHE A 72 -1.14 -5.38 -6.21
CA PHE A 72 -0.33 -4.24 -5.76
C PHE A 72 0.12 -3.34 -6.94
N GLU A 73 0.57 -3.93 -8.05
CA GLU A 73 0.89 -3.20 -9.28
C GLU A 73 -0.32 -2.42 -9.82
N GLY A 74 -1.51 -3.02 -9.77
CA GLY A 74 -2.77 -2.38 -10.14
C GLY A 74 -3.06 -1.13 -9.31
N VAL A 75 -2.85 -1.21 -7.99
CA VAL A 75 -2.98 -0.04 -7.09
C VAL A 75 -1.95 1.04 -7.44
N ALA A 76 -0.69 0.67 -7.68
CA ALA A 76 0.35 1.62 -8.06
C ALA A 76 0.09 2.28 -9.42
N HIS A 77 -0.50 1.55 -10.37
CA HIS A 77 -0.92 2.09 -11.66
C HIS A 77 -2.08 3.08 -11.48
N TRP A 78 -3.14 2.65 -10.79
CA TRP A 78 -4.29 3.51 -10.48
C TRP A 78 -3.85 4.81 -9.80
N TRP A 79 -2.93 4.75 -8.83
CA TRP A 79 -2.47 5.93 -8.11
C TRP A 79 -1.71 6.91 -9.01
N ARG A 80 -0.87 6.41 -9.93
CA ARG A 80 -0.17 7.26 -10.89
C ARG A 80 -1.12 7.93 -11.87
N ASP A 81 -2.12 7.20 -12.34
CA ASP A 81 -3.10 7.71 -13.31
C ASP A 81 -4.07 8.72 -12.70
N ASN A 82 -4.49 8.50 -11.44
CA ASN A 82 -5.53 9.29 -10.79
C ASN A 82 -4.98 10.29 -9.78
N GLY A 83 -3.71 10.17 -9.39
CA GLY A 83 -3.14 10.93 -8.26
C GLY A 83 -3.22 12.43 -8.44
N ALA A 84 -2.92 12.93 -9.64
CA ALA A 84 -3.02 14.37 -9.92
C ALA A 84 -4.46 14.90 -9.80
N ALA A 85 -5.44 14.15 -10.31
CA ALA A 85 -6.85 14.54 -10.26
C ALA A 85 -7.42 14.48 -8.83
N GLN A 86 -6.88 13.60 -8.00
CA GLN A 86 -7.30 13.36 -6.62
C GLN A 86 -6.42 14.09 -5.58
N ALA A 87 -5.53 14.98 -6.03
CA ALA A 87 -4.55 15.68 -5.19
C ALA A 87 -3.71 14.75 -4.28
N LEU A 88 -3.44 13.53 -4.74
CA LEU A 88 -2.60 12.57 -4.03
C LEU A 88 -1.11 12.88 -4.26
N PRO A 89 -0.26 12.66 -3.24
CA PRO A 89 1.18 12.83 -3.39
C PRO A 89 1.75 11.80 -4.36
N ALA A 90 2.83 12.19 -5.04
CA ALA A 90 3.66 11.25 -5.76
C ALA A 90 4.40 10.37 -4.75
N LEU A 91 4.16 9.07 -4.81
CA LEU A 91 4.80 8.08 -3.94
C LEU A 91 5.76 7.21 -4.76
N ASP A 92 6.86 6.81 -4.14
CA ASP A 92 7.80 5.84 -4.71
C ASP A 92 7.25 4.42 -4.56
N TRP A 93 6.37 4.04 -5.48
CA TRP A 93 5.73 2.72 -5.49
C TRP A 93 6.70 1.55 -5.63
N GLU A 94 7.89 1.78 -6.20
CA GLU A 94 8.95 0.76 -6.27
C GLU A 94 9.53 0.50 -4.87
N ALA A 95 9.87 1.57 -4.15
CA ALA A 95 10.33 1.46 -2.76
C ALA A 95 9.25 0.84 -1.85
N ILE A 96 7.98 1.19 -2.05
CA ILE A 96 6.87 0.59 -1.30
C ILE A 96 6.75 -0.90 -1.61
N ALA A 97 6.74 -1.30 -2.89
CA ALA A 97 6.68 -2.71 -3.28
C ALA A 97 7.84 -3.51 -2.66
N LYS A 98 9.05 -2.94 -2.69
CA LYS A 98 10.24 -3.55 -2.06
C LYS A 98 10.04 -3.72 -0.56
N ALA A 99 9.57 -2.70 0.16
CA ALA A 99 9.25 -2.81 1.59
C ALA A 99 8.21 -3.91 1.85
N MET A 100 7.18 -4.00 1.01
CA MET A 100 6.10 -5.00 1.13
C MET A 100 6.55 -6.43 0.81
N THR A 101 7.56 -6.64 -0.05
CA THR A 101 8.11 -7.98 -0.29
C THR A 101 8.83 -8.56 0.92
N ALA A 102 9.40 -7.72 1.79
CA ALA A 102 10.05 -8.16 3.03
C ALA A 102 9.03 -8.69 4.05
N VAL A 103 7.76 -8.31 3.91
CA VAL A 103 6.67 -8.85 4.72
C VAL A 103 6.20 -10.17 4.12
N ARG A 104 6.65 -11.26 4.74
CA ARG A 104 6.00 -12.56 4.58
C ARG A 104 4.65 -12.50 5.29
N ALA A 105 3.58 -12.82 4.57
CA ALA A 105 2.31 -13.13 5.21
C ALA A 105 2.57 -14.29 6.19
N LEU A 106 2.40 -14.03 7.49
CA LEU A 106 2.51 -15.03 8.56
C LEU A 106 1.28 -15.94 8.58
#